data_AF-A0A7C6B378-F1
#
_entry.id   AF-A0A7C6B378-F1
#
_cell.length_a   1.000
_cell.length_b   1.000
_cell.length_c   1.000
_cell.angle_alpha   90.00
_cell.angle_beta   90.00
_cell.angle_gamma   90.00
#
_symmetry.space_group_name_H-M   'P 1'
#
loop_
_entity.id
_entity.type
_entity.pdbx_description
1 polymer ?
#
loop_
_entity_poly.entity_id
_entity_poly.type
_entity_poly.pdbx_seq_one_letter_code
_entity_poly.pdbx_strand_id
1 'polypeptide(L)'
;MKRLSLAILITLSLGATALIAEEFWEKKKFPQWTEKEVQKILKDSPWARSVEIPLSAGGAARAGGGRGGRRGGGGGGGFSDASVGAGGMGGEEGGMGGGMGRGGGGFATPESVPTVTVQVRWRSALPIKQAIVRARFGDEAGSSPEAAKLLASQETHYIVEIAGLPAAMLRANPEQLKTGAQLRIKDKPPIQAVDIKGGRDGNRVNLYLIFPRDAGGSPAITLEDREVEVFLKTGPVDVRRKFRLKDMIFEGKLEI
;
A
#
# COMPACT_ATOMS: atom_id res chain seq x y z
N MET A 1 40.09 12.24 63.28
CA MET A 1 40.48 12.94 62.03
C MET A 1 40.26 11.94 60.89
N LYS A 2 39.14 12.06 60.13
CA LYS A 2 39.08 12.59 58.74
C LYS A 2 39.95 11.73 57.78
N ARG A 3 39.48 11.02 56.74
CA ARG A 3 38.27 11.06 55.89
C ARG A 3 38.13 9.70 55.18
N LEU A 4 36.92 9.13 55.07
CA LEU A 4 36.63 8.04 54.10
C LEU A 4 36.05 8.68 52.84
N SER A 5 36.76 8.57 51.73
CA SER A 5 36.35 9.09 50.43
C SER A 5 35.37 8.11 49.78
N LEU A 6 34.08 8.45 49.76
CA LEU A 6 33.06 7.72 49.01
C LEU A 6 33.11 8.18 47.55
N ALA A 7 33.62 7.32 46.66
CA ALA A 7 33.60 7.56 45.23
C ALA A 7 32.20 7.22 44.69
N ILE A 8 31.40 8.24 44.37
CA ILE A 8 30.12 8.10 43.69
C ILE A 8 30.41 7.96 42.19
N LEU A 9 30.25 6.75 41.67
CA LEU A 9 30.33 6.46 40.24
C LEU A 9 29.01 6.89 39.59
N ILE A 10 28.96 8.09 39.01
CA ILE A 10 27.81 8.55 38.22
C ILE A 10 27.90 7.88 36.85
N THR A 11 27.16 6.80 36.64
CA THR A 11 26.93 6.22 35.31
C THR A 11 25.98 7.14 34.54
N LEU A 12 26.55 7.96 33.65
CA LEU A 12 25.80 8.77 32.69
C LEU A 12 25.26 7.84 31.58
N SER A 13 24.06 7.29 31.76
CA SER A 13 23.37 6.61 30.66
C SER A 13 22.81 7.67 29.71
N LEU A 14 23.47 7.83 28.57
CA LEU A 14 22.99 8.67 27.48
C LEU A 14 21.85 7.92 26.77
N GLY A 15 20.67 7.93 27.37
CA GLY A 15 19.44 7.52 26.70
C GLY A 15 19.09 8.55 25.65
N ALA A 16 19.21 8.19 24.36
CA ALA A 16 18.69 8.99 23.27
C ALA A 16 17.15 8.99 23.35
N THR A 17 16.58 9.89 24.16
CA THR A 17 15.18 10.24 24.04
C THR A 17 15.00 10.95 22.71
N ALA A 18 14.42 10.27 21.73
CA ALA A 18 13.83 10.96 20.59
C ALA A 18 12.79 11.92 21.16
N LEU A 19 13.14 13.20 21.24
CA LEU A 19 12.19 14.27 21.48
C LEU A 19 11.12 14.10 20.40
N ILE A 20 9.91 13.69 20.80
CA ILE A 20 8.74 13.75 19.94
C ILE A 20 8.56 15.24 19.68
N ALA A 21 8.99 15.70 18.51
CA ALA A 21 8.61 17.02 18.06
C ALA A 21 7.09 17.00 17.93
N GLU A 22 6.39 17.72 18.81
CA GLU A 22 4.93 17.88 18.74
C GLU A 22 4.55 18.29 17.31
N GLU A 23 3.80 17.42 16.66
CA GLU A 23 3.42 17.55 15.25
C GLU A 23 2.39 18.67 15.07
N PHE A 24 2.29 19.22 13.86
CA PHE A 24 1.45 20.42 13.64
C PHE A 24 -0.03 20.18 13.94
N TRP A 25 -0.52 18.94 13.82
CA TRP A 25 -1.90 18.58 14.11
C TRP A 25 -2.22 18.64 15.61
N GLU A 26 -1.22 18.57 16.49
CA GLU A 26 -1.40 18.79 17.93
C GLU A 26 -1.43 20.28 18.29
N LYS A 27 -0.81 21.12 17.47
CA LYS A 27 -0.63 22.57 17.72
C LYS A 27 -1.66 23.45 17.02
N LYS A 28 -2.14 23.04 15.85
CA LYS A 28 -3.00 23.83 14.96
C LYS A 28 -4.35 23.18 14.82
N LYS A 29 -5.41 23.99 14.85
CA LYS A 29 -6.77 23.54 14.55
C LYS A 29 -6.93 23.29 13.04
N PHE A 30 -7.77 22.34 12.67
CA PHE A 30 -7.87 21.86 11.29
C PHE A 30 -8.16 22.91 10.21
N PRO A 31 -8.91 24.02 10.43
CA PRO A 31 -9.12 24.99 9.37
C PRO A 31 -7.82 25.72 8.99
N GLN A 32 -6.83 25.72 9.89
CA GLN A 32 -5.55 26.42 9.71
C GLN A 32 -4.48 25.55 9.05
N TRP A 33 -4.76 24.27 8.77
CA TRP A 33 -3.80 23.40 8.10
C TRP A 33 -3.60 23.84 6.66
N THR A 34 -2.34 23.92 6.25
CA THR A 34 -1.96 24.15 4.85
C THR A 34 -2.23 22.91 4.00
N GLU A 35 -2.26 23.07 2.68
CA GLU A 35 -2.43 21.92 1.77
C GLU A 35 -1.34 20.86 1.98
N LYS A 36 -0.07 21.27 2.21
CA LYS A 36 1.03 20.33 2.47
C LYS A 36 0.82 19.54 3.77
N GLU A 37 0.32 20.20 4.81
CA GLU A 37 -0.01 19.59 6.09
C GLU A 37 -1.17 18.60 5.95
N VAL A 38 -2.22 18.97 5.21
CA VAL A 38 -3.32 18.06 4.85
C VAL A 38 -2.79 16.83 4.13
N GLN A 39 -1.94 17.00 3.11
CA GLN A 39 -1.33 15.87 2.41
C GLN A 39 -0.48 15.00 3.34
N LYS A 40 0.25 15.59 4.31
CA LYS A 40 0.99 14.83 5.33
C LYS A 40 0.03 13.99 6.18
N ILE A 41 -1.06 14.55 6.69
CA ILE A 41 -2.06 13.77 7.47
C ILE A 41 -2.63 12.61 6.65
N LEU A 42 -2.98 12.85 5.39
CA LEU A 42 -3.63 11.86 4.54
C LEU A 42 -2.70 10.77 4.01
N LYS A 43 -1.37 10.95 4.09
CA LYS A 43 -0.40 10.07 3.45
C LYS A 43 0.71 9.54 4.37
N ASP A 44 1.14 10.33 5.34
CA ASP A 44 2.22 10.01 6.26
C ASP A 44 1.95 10.60 7.65
N SER A 45 1.08 9.92 8.37
CA SER A 45 0.70 10.24 9.75
C SER A 45 0.53 8.96 10.56
N PRO A 46 0.35 9.04 11.88
CA PRO A 46 -0.02 7.87 12.68
C PRO A 46 -1.27 7.16 12.18
N TRP A 47 -2.16 7.86 11.47
CA TRP A 47 -3.40 7.31 10.92
C TRP A 47 -3.34 6.92 9.45
N ALA A 48 -2.27 7.28 8.72
CA ALA A 48 -2.14 7.04 7.29
C ALA A 48 -0.71 6.68 6.88
N ARG A 49 -0.53 5.55 6.18
CA ARG A 49 0.80 5.10 5.74
C ARG A 49 0.76 4.55 4.32
N SER A 50 1.83 4.84 3.59
CA SER A 50 2.11 4.21 2.30
C SER A 50 2.55 2.77 2.46
N VAL A 51 2.05 1.91 1.57
CA VAL A 51 2.45 0.53 1.41
C VAL A 51 2.84 0.31 -0.04
N GLU A 52 4.07 -0.15 -0.26
CA GLU A 52 4.53 -0.55 -1.58
C GLU A 52 4.18 -2.02 -1.81
N ILE A 53 3.49 -2.27 -2.92
CA ILE A 53 3.03 -3.59 -3.32
C ILE A 53 3.81 -3.97 -4.58
N PRO A 54 4.63 -5.03 -4.55
CA PRO A 54 5.31 -5.50 -5.75
C PRO A 54 4.28 -6.03 -6.75
N LEU A 55 4.30 -5.49 -7.97
CA LEU A 55 3.56 -6.05 -9.10
C LEU A 55 4.29 -7.31 -9.54
N SER A 56 3.99 -8.45 -8.91
CA SER A 56 4.57 -9.71 -9.35
C SER A 56 4.14 -10.00 -10.80
N ALA A 57 5.13 -10.28 -11.67
CA ALA A 57 4.97 -10.61 -13.09
C ALA A 57 4.16 -11.90 -13.36
N GLY A 58 3.60 -12.55 -12.33
CA GLY A 58 2.75 -13.73 -12.45
C GLY A 58 1.36 -13.49 -13.07
N GLY A 59 1.04 -12.24 -13.45
CA GLY A 59 -0.20 -11.88 -14.14
C GLY A 59 -0.05 -11.61 -15.63
N ALA A 60 1.14 -11.23 -16.10
CA ALA A 60 1.37 -10.83 -17.49
C ALA A 60 1.83 -12.00 -18.39
N ALA A 61 2.40 -13.05 -17.80
CA ALA A 61 2.92 -14.22 -18.54
C ALA A 61 1.83 -15.15 -19.14
N ARG A 62 0.54 -14.83 -19.02
CA ARG A 62 -0.56 -15.62 -19.61
C ARG A 62 -1.35 -14.90 -20.71
N ALA A 63 -1.02 -13.65 -21.03
CA ALA A 63 -1.69 -12.90 -22.08
C ALA A 63 -0.82 -12.63 -23.33
N GLY A 64 0.41 -13.14 -23.37
CA GLY A 64 1.32 -12.96 -24.50
C GLY A 64 2.19 -14.19 -24.70
N GLY A 65 1.74 -15.13 -25.53
CA GLY A 65 2.50 -16.34 -25.85
C GLY A 65 1.87 -17.21 -26.93
N GLY A 66 1.00 -16.65 -27.77
CA GLY A 66 0.53 -17.31 -28.98
C GLY A 66 1.52 -17.11 -30.12
N ARG A 67 2.54 -17.97 -30.21
CA ARG A 67 3.29 -18.39 -31.43
C ARG A 67 4.70 -18.82 -31.04
N GLY A 68 5.05 -20.06 -31.37
CA GLY A 68 6.45 -20.49 -31.35
C GLY A 68 6.75 -21.95 -31.04
N GLY A 69 5.77 -22.88 -31.11
CA GLY A 69 6.06 -24.30 -31.02
C GLY A 69 6.64 -24.85 -32.33
N ARG A 70 7.96 -24.92 -32.46
CA ARG A 70 8.64 -25.77 -33.45
C ARG A 70 9.41 -26.88 -32.73
N ARG A 71 8.87 -28.10 -32.77
CA ARG A 71 9.53 -29.34 -33.27
C ARG A 71 8.93 -30.60 -32.63
N GLY A 72 8.55 -31.53 -33.51
CA GLY A 72 8.83 -32.94 -33.32
C GLY A 72 7.62 -33.86 -33.26
N GLY A 73 7.45 -34.69 -34.30
CA GLY A 73 6.80 -35.99 -34.13
C GLY A 73 5.77 -36.38 -35.18
N GLY A 74 6.25 -36.93 -36.30
CA GLY A 74 5.69 -38.13 -36.93
C GLY A 74 4.26 -38.11 -37.49
N GLY A 75 4.16 -38.35 -38.80
CA GLY A 75 3.01 -39.06 -39.38
C GLY A 75 2.46 -38.43 -40.65
N GLY A 76 2.25 -39.28 -41.65
CA GLY A 76 1.23 -39.05 -42.68
C GLY A 76 1.81 -38.75 -44.05
N GLY A 77 1.70 -39.74 -44.94
CA GLY A 77 2.10 -39.64 -46.32
C GLY A 77 1.15 -38.79 -47.19
N GLY A 78 1.53 -38.71 -48.46
CA GLY A 78 0.56 -38.68 -49.56
C GLY A 78 0.48 -37.36 -50.31
N PHE A 79 0.85 -37.47 -51.60
CA PHE A 79 0.42 -36.62 -52.73
C PHE A 79 0.94 -35.18 -52.75
N SER A 80 1.18 -34.53 -53.87
CA SER A 80 1.48 -34.88 -55.26
C SER A 80 1.77 -33.53 -55.94
N ASP A 81 2.63 -33.57 -56.94
CA ASP A 81 2.62 -32.68 -58.11
C ASP A 81 3.22 -31.26 -58.02
N ALA A 82 3.96 -30.98 -59.10
CA ALA A 82 4.27 -29.70 -59.75
C ALA A 82 4.90 -28.58 -58.89
N SER A 83 5.91 -27.84 -59.32
CA SER A 83 6.67 -27.73 -60.57
C SER A 83 7.62 -26.52 -60.35
N VAL A 84 8.62 -26.40 -61.24
CA VAL A 84 9.37 -25.18 -61.55
C VAL A 84 10.56 -24.80 -60.64
N GLY A 85 11.75 -24.82 -61.26
CA GLY A 85 12.69 -23.70 -61.14
C GLY A 85 14.02 -23.96 -60.46
N ALA A 86 14.93 -24.65 -61.16
CA ALA A 86 16.36 -24.63 -60.86
C ALA A 86 17.03 -23.39 -61.47
N GLY A 87 18.04 -22.87 -60.76
CA GLY A 87 19.21 -22.23 -61.37
C GLY A 87 19.29 -20.69 -61.28
N GLY A 88 20.31 -20.20 -60.58
CA GLY A 88 20.70 -18.79 -60.59
C GLY A 88 21.81 -18.48 -59.58
N MET A 89 23.04 -18.89 -59.89
CA MET A 89 24.28 -18.44 -59.25
C MET A 89 24.68 -17.05 -59.80
N GLY A 90 25.25 -16.18 -58.97
CA GLY A 90 26.04 -15.03 -59.45
C GLY A 90 26.42 -13.98 -58.39
N GLY A 91 27.73 -13.72 -58.25
CA GLY A 91 28.38 -12.50 -57.73
C GLY A 91 28.59 -12.46 -56.21
N GLU A 92 29.79 -12.68 -55.64
CA GLU A 92 31.05 -11.89 -55.65
C GLU A 92 31.02 -10.54 -54.91
N GLU A 93 32.14 -10.29 -54.22
CA GLU A 93 32.58 -9.07 -53.50
C GLU A 93 31.88 -8.78 -52.16
N GLY A 94 32.56 -8.66 -51.02
CA GLY A 94 33.90 -8.17 -50.77
C GLY A 94 33.78 -7.04 -49.73
N GLY A 95 34.18 -7.27 -48.48
CA GLY A 95 34.03 -6.27 -47.42
C GLY A 95 34.70 -6.66 -46.11
N MET A 96 35.96 -6.25 -45.99
CA MET A 96 36.83 -6.40 -44.82
C MET A 96 36.37 -5.54 -43.63
N GLY A 97 36.75 -5.99 -42.42
CA GLY A 97 36.75 -5.21 -41.18
C GLY A 97 36.07 -5.98 -40.07
N GLY A 98 36.73 -6.61 -39.10
CA GLY A 98 37.97 -6.23 -38.44
C GLY A 98 37.64 -6.05 -36.95
N GLY A 99 38.28 -6.82 -36.10
CA GLY A 99 38.52 -6.41 -34.71
C GLY A 99 37.61 -7.00 -33.63
N MET A 100 38.26 -7.86 -32.82
CA MET A 100 38.19 -7.86 -31.37
C MET A 100 36.95 -8.47 -30.71
N GLY A 101 37.11 -9.73 -30.32
CA GLY A 101 36.42 -10.25 -29.15
C GLY A 101 36.80 -9.45 -27.90
N ARG A 102 35.81 -9.16 -27.06
CA ARG A 102 35.98 -9.07 -25.61
C ARG A 102 34.62 -9.23 -24.96
N GLY A 103 34.54 -10.17 -24.03
CA GLY A 103 33.33 -10.43 -23.27
C GLY A 103 32.77 -9.16 -22.65
N GLY A 104 31.50 -8.91 -22.95
CA GLY A 104 30.63 -8.07 -22.14
C GLY A 104 29.59 -8.99 -21.54
N GLY A 105 29.95 -9.68 -20.45
CA GLY A 105 28.94 -10.17 -19.51
C GLY A 105 28.22 -8.94 -19.01
N GLY A 106 27.14 -8.57 -19.68
CA GLY A 106 26.22 -7.56 -19.19
C GLY A 106 25.73 -8.07 -17.85
N PHE A 107 26.23 -7.46 -16.77
CA PHE A 107 25.59 -7.54 -15.48
C PHE A 107 24.16 -7.08 -15.71
N ALA A 108 23.24 -8.04 -15.82
CA ALA A 108 21.83 -7.75 -15.73
C ALA A 108 21.65 -7.09 -14.37
N THR A 109 21.45 -5.78 -14.37
CA THR A 109 20.94 -5.08 -13.20
C THR A 109 19.68 -5.84 -12.79
N PRO A 110 19.51 -6.24 -11.51
CA PRO A 110 18.30 -6.93 -11.08
C PRO A 110 17.11 -6.10 -11.55
N GLU A 111 16.30 -6.68 -12.42
CA GLU A 111 15.12 -6.04 -12.98
C GLU A 111 14.28 -5.58 -11.78
N SER A 112 14.19 -4.27 -11.55
CA SER A 112 13.47 -3.74 -10.40
C SER A 112 12.01 -4.15 -10.56
N VAL A 113 11.54 -5.06 -9.70
CA VAL A 113 10.13 -5.48 -9.72
C VAL A 113 9.29 -4.21 -9.56
N PRO A 114 8.46 -3.85 -10.54
CA PRO A 114 7.71 -2.61 -10.46
C PRO A 114 6.80 -2.66 -9.24
N THR A 115 6.82 -1.62 -8.40
CA THR A 115 5.96 -1.52 -7.21
C THR A 115 4.82 -0.53 -7.45
N VAL A 116 3.72 -0.73 -6.76
CA VAL A 116 2.63 0.26 -6.66
C VAL A 116 2.49 0.68 -5.22
N THR A 117 2.52 1.99 -5.00
CA THR A 117 2.20 2.59 -3.70
C THR A 117 0.70 2.71 -3.53
N VAL A 118 0.18 2.19 -2.43
CA VAL A 118 -1.20 2.42 -1.95
C VAL A 118 -1.17 3.09 -0.60
N GLN A 119 -2.20 3.87 -0.28
CA GLN A 119 -2.33 4.52 1.02
C GLN A 119 -3.32 3.74 1.88
N VAL A 120 -2.87 3.25 3.04
CA VAL A 120 -3.74 2.66 4.06
C VAL A 120 -3.99 3.70 5.14
N ARG A 121 -5.25 4.09 5.37
CA ARG A 121 -5.61 5.11 6.35
C ARG A 121 -6.86 4.80 7.15
N TRP A 122 -6.87 5.17 8.42
CA TRP A 122 -8.03 5.11 9.31
C TRP A 122 -9.01 6.23 8.98
N ARG A 123 -9.94 5.95 8.07
CA ARG A 123 -10.89 6.92 7.54
C ARG A 123 -11.85 7.43 8.60
N SER A 124 -12.14 6.61 9.62
CA SER A 124 -13.00 7.00 10.74
C SER A 124 -12.32 7.91 11.78
N ALA A 125 -10.99 7.99 11.79
CA ALA A 125 -10.25 8.83 12.73
C ALA A 125 -10.51 10.33 12.47
N LEU A 126 -10.79 11.09 13.52
CA LEU A 126 -11.05 12.53 13.45
C LEU A 126 -10.01 13.35 12.68
N PRO A 127 -8.68 13.21 12.90
CA PRO A 127 -7.69 13.99 12.15
C PRO A 127 -7.73 13.70 10.64
N ILE A 128 -8.04 12.46 10.25
CA ILE A 128 -8.23 12.10 8.84
C ILE A 128 -9.50 12.77 8.29
N LYS A 129 -10.63 12.71 9.00
CA LYS A 129 -11.87 13.41 8.62
C LYS A 129 -11.66 14.91 8.45
N GLN A 130 -10.99 15.53 9.41
CA GLN A 130 -10.62 16.94 9.38
C GLN A 130 -9.77 17.29 8.15
N ALA A 131 -8.77 16.46 7.82
CA ALA A 131 -7.93 16.68 6.66
C ALA A 131 -8.70 16.52 5.33
N ILE A 132 -9.62 15.56 5.25
CA ILE A 132 -10.51 15.42 4.09
C ILE A 132 -11.43 16.63 3.92
N VAL A 133 -11.98 17.14 5.03
CA VAL A 133 -12.82 18.34 5.00
C VAL A 133 -11.99 19.55 4.57
N ARG A 134 -10.80 19.75 5.14
CA ARG A 134 -9.89 20.83 4.70
C ARG A 134 -9.54 20.72 3.22
N ALA A 135 -9.25 19.51 2.72
CA ALA A 135 -8.96 19.28 1.30
C ALA A 135 -10.15 19.61 0.37
N ARG A 136 -11.38 19.38 0.84
CA ARG A 136 -12.60 19.56 0.03
C ARG A 136 -13.11 20.99 0.03
N PHE A 137 -13.09 21.64 1.19
CA PHE A 137 -13.75 22.93 1.40
C PHE A 137 -12.77 24.10 1.45
N GLY A 138 -11.45 23.84 1.44
CA GLY A 138 -10.45 24.90 1.53
C GLY A 138 -10.73 25.79 2.74
N ASP A 139 -10.71 27.11 2.55
CA ASP A 139 -10.86 28.10 3.62
C ASP A 139 -12.24 28.09 4.29
N GLU A 140 -13.24 27.51 3.63
CA GLU A 140 -14.60 27.34 4.19
C GLU A 140 -14.71 26.11 5.11
N ALA A 141 -13.65 25.31 5.26
CA ALA A 141 -13.67 24.08 6.07
C ALA A 141 -14.10 24.29 7.53
N GLY A 142 -13.87 25.48 8.09
CA GLY A 142 -14.27 25.83 9.46
C GLY A 142 -15.68 26.42 9.60
N SER A 143 -16.35 26.78 8.49
CA SER A 143 -17.60 27.54 8.50
C SER A 143 -18.73 26.91 7.67
N SER A 144 -18.42 26.01 6.74
CA SER A 144 -19.45 25.33 5.92
C SER A 144 -20.32 24.40 6.78
N PRO A 145 -21.66 24.49 6.67
CA PRO A 145 -22.59 23.55 7.30
C PRO A 145 -22.37 22.10 6.84
N GLU A 146 -22.03 21.90 5.57
CA GLU A 146 -21.73 20.59 5.00
C GLU A 146 -20.45 20.01 5.59
N ALA A 147 -19.40 20.84 5.76
CA ALA A 147 -18.17 20.46 6.45
C ALA A 147 -18.46 20.05 7.90
N ALA A 148 -19.25 20.85 8.63
CA ALA A 148 -19.65 20.54 10.00
C ALA A 148 -20.43 19.22 10.10
N LYS A 149 -21.35 18.96 9.17
CA LYS A 149 -22.11 17.69 9.10
C LYS A 149 -21.21 16.47 8.89
N LEU A 150 -20.18 16.60 8.05
CA LEU A 150 -19.21 15.51 7.82
C LEU A 150 -18.34 15.24 9.06
N LEU A 151 -17.99 16.26 9.83
CA LEU A 151 -17.22 16.08 11.07
C LEU A 151 -18.08 15.53 12.21
N ALA A 152 -19.33 15.98 12.32
CA ALA A 152 -20.27 15.56 13.36
C ALA A 152 -20.78 14.11 13.22
N SER A 153 -20.59 13.47 12.06
CA SER A 153 -20.96 12.05 11.90
C SER A 153 -20.20 11.18 12.90
N GLN A 154 -20.93 10.52 13.80
CA GLN A 154 -20.32 9.50 14.65
C GLN A 154 -20.10 8.23 13.84
N GLU A 155 -18.85 7.81 13.74
CA GLU A 155 -18.50 6.58 13.06
C GLU A 155 -18.80 5.40 13.99
N THR A 156 -19.90 4.70 13.71
CA THR A 156 -20.32 3.51 14.45
C THR A 156 -19.47 2.28 14.13
N HIS A 157 -18.59 2.39 13.14
CA HIS A 157 -17.72 1.33 12.62
C HIS A 157 -16.29 1.83 12.54
N TYR A 158 -15.31 0.92 12.64
CA TYR A 158 -13.97 1.26 12.18
C TYR A 158 -13.97 1.22 10.66
N ILE A 159 -13.50 2.29 10.03
CA ILE A 159 -13.42 2.38 8.57
C ILE A 159 -11.97 2.58 8.20
N VAL A 160 -11.41 1.61 7.48
CA VAL A 160 -10.07 1.71 6.91
C VAL A 160 -10.18 1.87 5.41
N GLU A 161 -9.56 2.90 4.88
CA GLU A 161 -9.48 3.14 3.45
C GLU A 161 -8.13 2.65 2.90
N ILE A 162 -8.18 1.84 1.84
CA ILE A 162 -7.03 1.53 1.00
C ILE A 162 -7.21 2.29 -0.30
N ALA A 163 -6.49 3.39 -0.45
CA ALA A 163 -6.60 4.29 -1.59
C ALA A 163 -5.52 4.04 -2.64
N GLY A 164 -5.92 4.17 -3.90
CA GLY A 164 -5.01 4.16 -5.03
C GLY A 164 -4.66 2.77 -5.58
N LEU A 165 -5.45 1.73 -5.26
CA LEU A 165 -5.25 0.40 -5.84
C LEU A 165 -5.51 0.41 -7.36
N PRO A 166 -4.60 -0.10 -8.20
CA PRO A 166 -4.88 -0.28 -9.62
C PRO A 166 -6.06 -1.24 -9.79
N ALA A 167 -7.04 -0.88 -10.62
CA ALA A 167 -8.22 -1.72 -10.85
C ALA A 167 -7.84 -3.14 -11.33
N ALA A 168 -6.79 -3.26 -12.14
CA ALA A 168 -6.27 -4.52 -12.65
C ALA A 168 -5.74 -5.49 -11.55
N MET A 169 -5.44 -5.00 -10.35
CA MET A 169 -5.00 -5.82 -9.23
C MET A 169 -6.15 -6.48 -8.47
N LEU A 170 -7.36 -5.91 -8.53
CA LEU A 170 -8.53 -6.45 -7.84
C LEU A 170 -9.13 -7.61 -8.65
N ARG A 171 -8.55 -8.79 -8.47
CA ARG A 171 -9.05 -10.04 -9.06
C ARG A 171 -10.13 -10.71 -8.22
N ALA A 172 -10.18 -10.37 -6.93
CA ALA A 172 -11.18 -10.88 -6.00
C ALA A 172 -12.50 -10.12 -6.15
N ASN A 173 -13.62 -10.85 -6.05
CA ASN A 173 -14.94 -10.22 -6.00
C ASN A 173 -15.18 -9.56 -4.61
N PRO A 174 -16.21 -8.70 -4.46
CA PRO A 174 -16.47 -8.02 -3.19
C PRO A 174 -16.62 -8.96 -1.98
N GLU A 175 -17.24 -10.12 -2.15
CA GLU A 175 -17.42 -11.11 -1.06
C GLU A 175 -16.09 -11.75 -0.61
N GLN A 176 -15.21 -12.05 -1.56
CA GLN A 176 -13.85 -12.54 -1.29
C GLN A 176 -13.01 -11.47 -0.61
N LEU A 177 -13.11 -10.21 -1.04
CA LEU A 177 -12.44 -9.09 -0.37
C LEU A 177 -12.94 -8.93 1.07
N LYS A 178 -14.26 -9.02 1.29
CA LYS A 178 -14.89 -8.90 2.61
C LYS A 178 -14.36 -9.97 3.55
N THR A 179 -14.39 -11.23 3.11
CA THR A 179 -13.86 -12.37 3.86
C THR A 179 -12.34 -12.27 4.10
N GLY A 180 -11.62 -11.59 3.21
CA GLY A 180 -10.18 -11.38 3.29
C GLY A 180 -9.75 -10.16 4.10
N ALA A 181 -10.68 -9.32 4.57
CA ALA A 181 -10.40 -8.07 5.27
C ALA A 181 -10.51 -8.25 6.79
N GLN A 182 -9.42 -7.95 7.50
CA GLN A 182 -9.27 -8.19 8.93
C GLN A 182 -8.53 -7.05 9.63
N LEU A 183 -8.95 -6.74 10.85
CA LEU A 183 -8.11 -6.09 11.85
C LEU A 183 -7.55 -7.16 12.79
N ARG A 184 -6.22 -7.24 12.88
CA ARG A 184 -5.53 -8.24 13.69
C ARG A 184 -4.83 -7.55 14.86
N ILE A 185 -5.10 -8.06 16.05
CA ILE A 185 -4.54 -7.59 17.30
C ILE A 185 -3.89 -8.78 17.96
N LYS A 186 -2.75 -8.56 18.62
CA LYS A 186 -2.04 -9.64 19.30
C LYS A 186 -2.94 -10.24 20.40
N ASP A 187 -2.95 -11.56 20.49
CA ASP A 187 -3.66 -12.31 21.55
C ASP A 187 -5.19 -12.11 21.59
N LYS A 188 -5.79 -11.51 20.55
CA LYS A 188 -7.24 -11.37 20.35
C LYS A 188 -7.68 -12.03 19.02
N PRO A 189 -8.92 -12.53 18.92
CA PRO A 189 -9.47 -12.96 17.63
C PRO A 189 -9.47 -11.81 16.61
N PRO A 190 -9.17 -12.07 15.32
CA PRO A 190 -9.27 -11.04 14.28
C PRO A 190 -10.69 -10.50 14.14
N ILE A 191 -10.82 -9.18 14.01
CA ILE A 191 -12.10 -8.52 13.70
C ILE A 191 -12.30 -8.60 12.18
N GLN A 192 -13.33 -9.31 11.73
CA GLN A 192 -13.67 -9.43 10.31
C GLN A 192 -14.42 -8.19 9.83
N ALA A 193 -14.22 -7.82 8.56
CA ALA A 193 -15.04 -6.79 7.94
C ALA A 193 -16.49 -7.29 7.78
N VAL A 194 -17.45 -6.43 8.10
CA VAL A 194 -18.89 -6.69 7.89
C VAL A 194 -19.36 -6.18 6.54
N ASP A 195 -18.64 -5.23 5.95
CA ASP A 195 -18.93 -4.68 4.63
C ASP A 195 -17.64 -4.14 3.97
N ILE A 196 -17.64 -4.06 2.64
CA ILE A 196 -16.62 -3.37 1.85
C ILE A 196 -17.30 -2.57 0.76
N LYS A 197 -16.94 -1.28 0.69
CA LYS A 197 -17.38 -0.39 -0.38
C LYS A 197 -16.21 -0.04 -1.30
N GLY A 198 -16.47 0.00 -2.60
CA GLY A 198 -15.51 0.42 -3.61
C GLY A 198 -15.91 1.74 -4.25
N GLY A 199 -14.94 2.64 -4.43
CA GLY A 199 -15.08 3.84 -5.27
C GLY A 199 -14.04 3.81 -6.38
N ARG A 200 -14.45 4.04 -7.62
CA ARG A 200 -13.53 4.19 -8.76
C ARG A 200 -13.14 5.65 -8.92
N ASP A 201 -11.86 5.87 -9.17
CA ASP A 201 -11.27 7.15 -9.55
C ASP A 201 -10.34 6.89 -10.76
N GLY A 202 -10.90 7.03 -11.96
CA GLY A 202 -10.24 6.61 -13.21
C GLY A 202 -9.86 5.13 -13.19
N ASN A 203 -8.56 4.84 -13.36
CA ASN A 203 -8.01 3.47 -13.32
C ASN A 203 -7.64 3.00 -11.88
N ARG A 204 -7.89 3.83 -10.87
CA ARG A 204 -7.64 3.51 -9.46
C ARG A 204 -8.95 3.21 -8.74
N VAL A 205 -8.83 2.41 -7.69
CA VAL A 205 -9.92 2.00 -6.82
C VAL A 205 -9.52 2.35 -5.39
N ASN A 206 -10.46 2.96 -4.67
CA ASN A 206 -10.40 3.13 -3.23
C ASN A 206 -11.36 2.12 -2.61
N LEU A 207 -10.84 1.29 -1.70
CA LEU A 207 -11.64 0.36 -0.92
C LEU A 207 -11.84 0.92 0.48
N TYR A 208 -13.08 0.87 0.96
CA TYR A 208 -13.45 1.20 2.34
C TYR A 208 -13.84 -0.09 3.04
N LEU A 209 -12.97 -0.55 3.93
CA LEU A 209 -13.14 -1.74 4.75
C LEU A 209 -13.89 -1.34 6.02
N ILE A 210 -15.05 -1.93 6.28
CA ILE A 210 -15.95 -1.55 7.37
C ILE A 210 -15.97 -2.67 8.41
N PHE A 211 -15.49 -2.37 9.62
CA PHE A 211 -15.42 -3.31 10.73
C PHE A 211 -16.34 -2.86 11.88
N PRO A 212 -16.99 -3.80 12.58
CA PRO A 212 -17.86 -3.47 13.70
C PRO A 212 -17.06 -2.86 14.85
N ARG A 213 -17.63 -1.86 15.54
CA ARG A 213 -17.19 -1.41 16.87
C ARG A 213 -18.12 -2.00 17.91
N ASP A 214 -17.59 -2.75 18.86
CA ASP A 214 -18.28 -3.19 20.08
C ASP A 214 -19.67 -3.82 19.87
N ALA A 215 -19.96 -4.30 18.66
CA ALA A 215 -21.21 -4.92 18.27
C ALA A 215 -20.99 -6.42 18.09
N GLY A 216 -21.90 -7.22 18.66
CA GLY A 216 -21.97 -8.66 18.42
C GLY A 216 -20.77 -9.47 18.94
N GLY A 217 -20.05 -9.00 19.98
CA GLY A 217 -18.93 -9.74 20.58
C GLY A 217 -17.55 -9.49 19.94
N SER A 218 -17.45 -8.51 19.04
CA SER A 218 -16.15 -8.11 18.46
C SER A 218 -15.27 -7.42 19.53
N PRO A 219 -13.96 -7.75 19.63
CA PRO A 219 -13.08 -7.11 20.59
C PRO A 219 -12.95 -5.59 20.37
N ALA A 220 -13.05 -4.82 21.45
CA ALA A 220 -12.70 -3.41 21.43
C ALA A 220 -11.18 -3.25 21.22
N ILE A 221 -10.80 -2.21 20.46
CA ILE A 221 -9.41 -1.80 20.26
C ILE A 221 -9.09 -0.71 21.28
N THR A 222 -8.12 -0.96 22.16
CA THR A 222 -7.73 -0.01 23.22
C THR A 222 -6.24 0.26 23.19
N LEU A 223 -5.77 1.28 23.90
CA LEU A 223 -4.33 1.60 23.98
C LEU A 223 -3.47 0.45 24.54
N GLU A 224 -4.06 -0.44 25.34
CA GLU A 224 -3.38 -1.62 25.91
C GLU A 224 -2.96 -2.63 24.84
N ASP A 225 -3.66 -2.65 23.70
CA ASP A 225 -3.36 -3.53 22.58
C ASP A 225 -2.03 -3.18 21.88
N ARG A 226 -1.52 -1.95 22.11
CA ARG A 226 -0.29 -1.36 21.56
C ARG A 226 -0.28 -1.17 20.04
N GLU A 227 -0.62 -2.20 19.29
CA GLU A 227 -0.61 -2.22 17.83
C GLU A 227 -1.85 -2.94 17.26
N VAL A 228 -2.30 -2.45 16.11
CA VAL A 228 -3.31 -3.11 15.28
C VAL A 228 -2.76 -3.25 13.85
N GLU A 229 -2.93 -4.43 13.25
CA GLU A 229 -2.61 -4.68 11.86
C GLU A 229 -3.89 -4.64 11.01
N VAL A 230 -3.90 -3.74 10.03
CA VAL A 230 -4.84 -3.79 8.90
C VAL A 230 -4.32 -4.84 7.93
N PHE A 231 -5.16 -5.82 7.61
CA PHE A 231 -4.86 -6.87 6.63
C PHE A 231 -5.99 -7.00 5.61
N LEU A 232 -5.64 -7.03 4.32
CA LEU A 232 -6.56 -7.35 3.24
C LEU A 232 -5.90 -8.34 2.28
N LYS A 233 -6.54 -9.50 2.13
CA LYS A 233 -6.21 -10.47 1.08
C LYS A 233 -6.87 -10.07 -0.23
N THR A 234 -6.09 -9.64 -1.23
CA THR A 234 -6.62 -9.23 -2.56
C THR A 234 -6.44 -10.26 -3.67
N GLY A 235 -5.77 -11.38 -3.37
CA GLY A 235 -5.49 -12.46 -4.31
C GLY A 235 -3.99 -12.70 -4.44
N PRO A 236 -3.31 -12.17 -5.48
CA PRO A 236 -1.89 -12.43 -5.73
C PRO A 236 -0.96 -11.69 -4.77
N VAL A 237 -1.40 -10.58 -4.17
CA VAL A 237 -0.65 -9.82 -3.16
C VAL A 237 -1.58 -9.37 -2.05
N ASP A 238 -1.11 -9.45 -0.81
CA ASP A 238 -1.84 -8.97 0.36
C ASP A 238 -1.43 -7.54 0.69
N VAL A 239 -2.40 -6.72 1.09
CA VAL A 239 -2.13 -5.42 1.70
C VAL A 239 -2.07 -5.61 3.21
N ARG A 240 -0.96 -5.26 3.84
CA ARG A 240 -0.78 -5.35 5.29
C ARG A 240 -0.10 -4.10 5.83
N ARG A 241 -0.62 -3.56 6.94
CA ARG A 241 -0.01 -2.41 7.61
C ARG A 241 -0.30 -2.41 9.11
N LYS A 242 0.76 -2.31 9.90
CA LYS A 242 0.67 -2.11 11.35
C LYS A 242 0.62 -0.64 11.71
N PHE A 243 -0.20 -0.33 12.70
CA PHE A 243 -0.37 0.98 13.30
C PHE A 243 -0.15 0.88 14.81
N ARG A 244 0.58 1.85 15.37
CA ARG A 244 0.89 1.93 16.79
C ARG A 244 -0.16 2.81 17.46
N LEU A 245 -0.96 2.23 18.34
CA LEU A 245 -2.12 2.89 18.92
C LEU A 245 -1.74 4.08 19.81
N LYS A 246 -0.58 4.01 20.50
CA LYS A 246 -0.05 5.13 21.28
C LYS A 246 0.28 6.38 20.45
N ASP A 247 0.57 6.20 19.15
CA ASP A 247 0.90 7.30 18.24
C ASP A 247 -0.39 7.88 17.61
N MET A 248 -1.53 7.17 17.74
CA MET A 248 -2.83 7.51 17.15
C MET A 248 -3.74 8.27 18.14
N ILE A 249 -3.13 8.98 19.08
CA ILE A 249 -3.83 9.83 20.03
C ILE A 249 -3.99 11.22 19.41
N PHE A 250 -5.21 11.73 19.39
CA PHE A 250 -5.51 13.09 18.93
C PHE A 250 -6.52 13.70 19.88
N GLU A 251 -6.27 14.95 20.30
CA GLU A 251 -7.10 15.64 21.32
C GLU A 251 -7.32 14.80 22.59
N GLY A 252 -6.30 14.03 23.00
CA GLY A 252 -6.30 13.20 24.21
C GLY A 252 -7.08 11.88 24.10
N LYS A 253 -7.56 11.51 22.91
CA LYS A 253 -8.33 10.28 22.67
C LYS A 253 -7.66 9.42 21.61
N LEU A 254 -7.83 8.09 21.74
CA LEU A 254 -7.48 7.17 20.66
C LEU A 254 -8.45 7.41 19.49
N GLU A 255 -7.92 7.89 18.37
CA GLU A 255 -8.68 8.12 17.14
C GLU A 255 -8.36 7.01 16.14
N ILE A 256 -9.36 6.21 15.81
CA ILE A 256 -9.31 5.12 14.83
C ILE A 256 -10.62 5.12 14.07
#